data_AF-A0ABC8R2I4-F1
#
_entry.id   AF-A0ABC8R2I4-F1
#
_cell.length_a   1.000
_cell.length_b   1.000
_cell.length_c   1.000
_cell.angle_alpha   90.00
_cell.angle_beta   90.00
_cell.angle_gamma   90.00
#
_symmetry.space_group_name_H-M   'P 1'
#
loop_
_entity.id
_entity.type
_entity.pdbx_description
1 polymer ?
#
loop_
_entity_poly.entity_id
_entity_poly.type
_entity_poly.pdbx_seq_one_letter_code
_entity_poly.pdbx_strand_id
1 'polypeptide(L)'
;MFFDINGRGTELYPTVYALWKVPELLPAFILRGGEVSCFIIGGADLMFPGINIPSEGLHSFLAGELWSVKVPGNPAPVAVGTTTMSSTEALKAGLRGKALRITHYYRDSLWESADGSYVPNAGFLKDAVFEDPFLSSTSQNSETCEGDASVAQENCLNNEEVGKGIDITDVRSDSDPVSVTHTDVEKENAEQIITDMGELKVIGNVSTDESNIDDQHSLSIEDVNALLDKCLLQSLHTTVKDKDLPMPGSTLW
;
A
#
# COMPACT_ATOMS: atom_id res chain seq x y z
N MET A 1 22.12 17.24 6.02
CA MET A 1 22.58 15.86 6.25
C MET A 1 22.32 15.42 7.68
N PHE A 2 22.74 16.19 8.68
CA PHE A 2 22.37 15.95 10.07
C PHE A 2 21.81 17.23 10.67
N PHE A 3 21.00 17.11 11.71
CA PHE A 3 20.44 18.23 12.48
C PHE A 3 20.49 17.91 13.97
N ASP A 4 20.47 18.95 14.79
CA ASP A 4 20.40 18.85 16.24
C ASP A 4 19.12 19.54 16.71
N ILE A 5 18.29 18.80 17.44
CA ILE A 5 17.01 19.28 17.97
C ILE A 5 17.21 20.30 19.10
N ASN A 6 18.27 20.12 19.90
CA ASN A 6 18.50 20.89 21.13
C ASN A 6 19.49 22.05 20.93
N GLY A 7 20.20 22.10 19.81
CA GLY A 7 21.25 23.10 19.52
C GLY A 7 22.45 23.04 20.48
N ARG A 8 22.65 21.93 21.19
CA ARG A 8 23.72 21.73 22.18
C ARG A 8 24.92 20.94 21.62
N GLY A 9 24.78 20.34 20.44
CA GLY A 9 25.77 19.52 19.76
C GLY A 9 25.94 18.11 20.35
N THR A 10 25.08 17.68 21.27
CA THR A 10 25.23 16.40 21.98
C THR A 10 24.57 15.23 21.28
N GLU A 11 23.52 15.48 20.51
CA GLU A 11 22.74 14.43 19.83
C GLU A 11 22.45 14.89 18.40
N LEU A 12 22.94 14.13 17.42
CA LEU A 12 22.78 14.43 16.01
C LEU A 12 21.83 13.43 15.36
N TYR A 13 20.85 13.94 14.64
CA TYR A 13 19.85 13.18 13.94
C TYR A 13 20.12 13.25 12.43
N PRO A 14 20.16 12.12 11.70
CA PRO A 14 20.27 12.16 10.25
C PRO A 14 18.98 12.71 9.64
N THR A 15 19.10 13.59 8.64
CA THR A 15 17.95 14.03 7.83
C THR A 15 17.44 12.90 6.95
N VAL A 16 16.17 12.94 6.50
CA VAL A 16 15.67 11.97 5.52
C VAL A 16 16.53 11.95 4.26
N TYR A 17 17.05 13.10 3.83
CA TYR A 17 18.02 13.20 2.74
C TYR A 17 19.32 12.40 2.96
N ALA A 18 19.81 12.32 4.20
CA ALA A 18 21.00 11.54 4.52
C ALA A 18 20.68 10.04 4.50
N LEU A 19 19.51 9.67 5.03
CA LEU A 19 19.00 8.31 4.98
C LEU A 19 18.70 7.84 3.55
N TRP A 20 18.32 8.73 2.63
CA TRP A 20 18.14 8.37 1.22
C TRP A 20 19.46 8.08 0.51
N LYS A 21 20.57 8.69 0.97
CA LYS A 21 21.91 8.38 0.46
C LYS A 21 22.48 7.11 1.08
N VAL A 22 22.22 6.90 2.38
CA VAL A 22 22.70 5.73 3.13
C VAL A 22 21.55 5.16 3.97
N PRO A 23 20.68 4.31 3.38
CA PRO A 23 19.48 3.79 4.05
C PRO A 23 19.76 2.81 5.19
N GLU A 24 20.99 2.33 5.30
CA GLU A 24 21.46 1.39 6.34
C GLU A 24 22.08 2.11 7.54
N LEU A 25 22.14 3.45 7.52
CA LEU A 25 22.70 4.24 8.62
C LEU A 25 21.96 4.02 9.95
N LEU A 26 20.66 3.73 9.89
CA LEU A 26 19.82 3.43 11.05
C LEU A 26 19.00 2.16 10.80
N PRO A 27 18.69 1.38 11.86
CA PRO A 27 17.66 0.35 11.78
C PRO A 27 16.30 0.99 11.43
N ALA A 28 15.40 0.20 10.86
CA ALA A 28 14.12 0.70 10.36
C ALA A 28 12.94 -0.13 10.86
N PHE A 29 11.87 0.55 11.30
CA PHE A 29 10.55 -0.06 11.38
C PHE A 29 9.90 -0.04 10.01
N ILE A 30 9.35 -1.19 9.60
CA ILE A 30 8.56 -1.29 8.37
C ILE A 30 7.10 -1.04 8.72
N LEU A 31 6.44 -0.14 8.00
CA LEU A 31 5.01 0.11 8.18
C LEU A 31 4.17 -1.08 7.71
N ARG A 32 2.96 -1.21 8.25
CA ARG A 32 1.99 -2.23 7.80
C ARG A 32 1.60 -2.07 6.33
N GLY A 33 1.54 -0.84 5.86
CA GLY A 33 1.19 -0.47 4.48
C GLY A 33 1.61 0.97 4.18
N GLY A 34 1.58 1.35 2.91
CA GLY A 34 1.92 2.71 2.46
C GLY A 34 0.93 3.75 2.99
N GLU A 35 -0.32 3.37 3.25
CA GLU A 35 -1.38 4.24 3.73
C GLU A 35 -1.08 4.80 5.12
N VAL A 36 -0.35 4.04 5.95
CA VAL A 36 0.02 4.48 7.32
C VAL A 36 0.99 5.67 7.28
N SER A 37 1.74 5.84 6.18
CA SER A 37 2.68 6.95 6.04
C SER A 37 2.02 8.33 6.06
N CYS A 38 0.74 8.43 5.68
CA CYS A 38 0.02 9.71 5.68
C CYS A 38 -0.08 10.32 7.09
N PHE A 39 -0.20 9.48 8.12
CA PHE A 39 -0.24 9.94 9.51
C PHE A 39 1.11 10.52 9.95
N ILE A 40 2.21 9.89 9.51
CA ILE A 40 3.57 10.35 9.81
C ILE A 40 3.84 11.67 9.09
N ILE A 41 3.43 11.80 7.82
CA ILE A 41 3.51 13.05 7.05
C ILE A 41 2.63 14.14 7.69
N GLY A 42 1.55 13.74 8.37
CA GLY A 42 0.75 14.63 9.21
C GLY A 42 1.39 15.02 10.54
N GLY A 43 2.62 14.57 10.83
CA GLY A 43 3.36 14.87 12.08
C GLY A 43 2.99 13.97 13.26
N ALA A 44 2.32 12.85 13.03
CA ALA A 44 2.00 11.90 14.10
C ALA A 44 3.20 11.00 14.46
N ASP A 45 3.24 10.56 15.71
CA ASP A 45 4.18 9.54 16.16
C ASP A 45 3.79 8.14 15.65
N LEU A 46 4.79 7.28 15.45
CA LEU A 46 4.54 5.90 15.04
C LEU A 46 4.11 5.05 16.24
N MET A 47 2.93 4.44 16.13
CA MET A 47 2.39 3.51 17.09
C MET A 47 2.65 2.07 16.65
N PHE A 48 2.84 1.14 17.59
CA PHE A 48 3.08 -0.28 17.29
C PHE A 48 2.07 -0.94 16.34
N PRO A 49 0.74 -0.67 16.43
CA PRO A 49 -0.22 -1.25 15.48
C PRO A 49 0.04 -0.91 14.00
N GLY A 50 0.71 0.22 13.75
CA GLY A 50 1.10 0.67 12.40
C GLY A 50 2.38 0.02 11.87
N ILE A 51 3.07 -0.79 12.68
CA ILE A 51 4.29 -1.49 12.30
C ILE A 51 3.94 -2.89 11.78
N ASN A 52 4.57 -3.30 10.68
CA ASN A 52 4.56 -4.68 10.25
C ASN A 52 5.53 -5.49 11.12
N ILE A 53 5.01 -6.46 11.86
CA ILE A 53 5.79 -7.30 12.76
C ILE A 53 5.88 -8.68 12.11
N PRO A 54 7.07 -9.12 11.69
CA PRO A 54 7.23 -10.41 11.03
C PRO A 54 7.03 -11.55 12.04
N SER A 55 6.87 -12.78 11.55
CA SER A 55 6.64 -13.97 12.39
C SER A 55 7.76 -14.20 13.41
N GLU A 56 8.98 -13.79 13.07
CA GLU A 56 10.17 -13.90 13.91
C GLU A 56 10.21 -12.82 15.01
N GLY A 57 9.33 -11.82 14.94
CA GLY A 57 9.26 -10.70 15.86
C GLY A 57 10.14 -9.50 15.48
N LEU A 58 10.21 -8.51 16.36
CA LEU A 58 11.07 -7.34 16.17
C LEU A 58 12.49 -7.63 16.68
N HIS A 59 13.48 -7.03 16.01
CA HIS A 59 14.85 -7.00 16.53
C HIS A 59 14.89 -6.35 17.92
N SER A 60 15.89 -6.71 18.73
CA SER A 60 16.04 -6.12 20.06
C SER A 60 16.50 -4.66 19.94
N PHE A 61 15.85 -3.76 20.69
CA PHE A 61 16.19 -2.34 20.78
C PHE A 61 15.92 -1.80 22.18
N LEU A 62 16.64 -0.75 22.54
CA LEU A 62 16.45 -0.01 23.78
C LEU A 62 15.55 1.21 23.55
N ALA A 63 14.99 1.75 24.63
CA ALA A 63 14.36 3.05 24.61
C ALA A 63 15.43 4.14 24.42
N GLY A 64 15.12 5.17 23.64
CA GLY A 64 16.06 6.27 23.39
C GLY A 64 16.98 6.06 22.18
N GLU A 65 16.81 5.01 21.39
CA GLU A 65 17.64 4.72 20.22
C GLU A 65 17.10 5.39 18.95
N LEU A 66 18.01 5.79 18.06
CA LEU A 66 17.66 6.36 16.75
C LEU A 66 17.21 5.27 15.79
N TRP A 67 16.02 5.44 15.24
CA TRP A 67 15.41 4.51 14.30
C TRP A 67 14.76 5.29 13.15
N SER A 68 14.69 4.65 12.00
CA SER A 68 14.02 5.16 10.82
C SER A 68 12.71 4.42 10.55
N VAL A 69 11.89 4.97 9.67
CA VAL A 69 10.62 4.36 9.25
C VAL A 69 10.63 4.18 7.74
N LYS A 70 10.33 2.97 7.27
CA LYS A 70 10.23 2.63 5.84
C LYS A 70 8.85 2.09 5.51
N VAL A 71 8.43 2.29 4.27
CA VAL A 71 7.22 1.67 3.71
C VAL A 71 7.61 0.33 3.08
N PRO A 72 6.76 -0.72 3.15
CA PRO A 72 6.99 -1.96 2.43
C PRO A 72 7.32 -1.71 0.94
N GLY A 73 8.37 -2.36 0.43
CA GLY A 73 8.79 -2.22 -0.97
C GLY A 73 9.49 -0.89 -1.32
N ASN A 74 9.61 0.06 -0.39
CA ASN A 74 10.37 1.29 -0.62
C ASN A 74 11.65 1.32 0.22
N PRO A 75 12.86 1.32 -0.39
CA PRO A 75 14.12 1.27 0.35
C PRO A 75 14.41 2.59 1.08
N ALA A 76 13.83 3.71 0.63
CA ALA A 76 14.09 5.03 1.16
C ALA A 76 13.22 5.33 2.41
N PRO A 77 13.82 5.72 3.55
CA PRO A 77 13.06 6.07 4.74
C PRO A 77 12.15 7.29 4.57
N VAL A 78 10.97 7.24 5.18
CA VAL A 78 9.99 8.33 5.20
C VAL A 78 10.20 9.27 6.38
N ALA A 79 10.69 8.73 7.50
CA ALA A 79 10.89 9.48 8.72
C ALA A 79 12.01 8.92 9.60
N VAL A 80 12.44 9.72 10.56
CA VAL A 80 13.43 9.40 11.59
C VAL A 80 12.92 9.84 12.96
N GLY A 81 13.25 9.07 13.99
CA GLY A 81 12.83 9.34 15.34
C GLY A 81 13.61 8.57 16.39
N THR A 82 13.13 8.69 17.62
CA THR A 82 13.70 8.02 18.79
C THR A 82 12.72 7.01 19.36
N THR A 83 13.17 5.81 19.67
CA THR A 83 12.34 4.77 20.30
C THR A 83 11.86 5.22 21.67
N THR A 84 10.60 4.94 21.99
CA THR A 84 9.99 5.39 23.26
C THR A 84 9.92 4.31 24.33
N MET A 85 10.08 3.06 23.95
CA MET A 85 10.19 1.91 24.86
C MET A 85 11.18 0.89 24.28
N SER A 86 11.66 -0.02 25.11
CA SER A 86 12.49 -1.14 24.64
C SER A 86 11.65 -2.24 23.99
N SER A 87 12.29 -3.13 23.22
CA SER A 87 11.65 -4.32 22.64
C SER A 87 10.96 -5.19 23.71
N THR A 88 11.59 -5.33 24.88
CA THR A 88 11.03 -6.12 26.00
C THR A 88 9.79 -5.47 26.63
N GLU A 89 9.78 -4.14 26.74
CA GLU A 89 8.62 -3.38 27.24
C GLU A 89 7.47 -3.42 26.24
N ALA A 90 7.79 -3.29 24.94
CA ALA A 90 6.81 -3.40 23.87
C ALA A 90 6.10 -4.74 23.87
N LEU A 91 6.83 -5.84 24.04
CA LEU A 91 6.26 -7.18 24.14
C LEU A 91 5.39 -7.35 25.39
N LYS A 92 5.84 -6.84 26.55
CA LYS A 92 5.03 -6.84 27.79
C LYS A 92 3.75 -6.03 27.65
N ALA A 93 3.78 -4.93 26.89
CA ALA A 93 2.62 -4.11 26.58
C ALA A 93 1.74 -4.68 25.45
N GLY A 94 2.08 -5.87 24.92
CA GLY A 94 1.33 -6.50 23.84
C GLY A 94 1.41 -5.75 22.51
N LEU A 95 2.54 -5.09 22.23
CA LEU A 95 2.79 -4.30 21.01
C LEU A 95 1.74 -3.19 20.84
N ARG A 96 1.48 -2.46 21.92
CA ARG A 96 0.56 -1.32 21.97
C ARG A 96 1.28 -0.08 22.46
N GLY A 97 0.76 1.08 22.04
CA GLY A 97 1.31 2.38 22.39
C GLY A 97 2.32 2.91 21.36
N LYS A 98 3.03 3.95 21.76
CA LYS A 98 4.00 4.66 20.93
C LYS A 98 5.27 3.83 20.79
N ALA A 99 5.69 3.57 19.56
CA ALA A 99 6.92 2.86 19.25
C ALA A 99 8.08 3.84 19.01
N LEU A 100 7.81 4.87 18.19
CA LEU A 100 8.81 5.84 17.77
C LEU A 100 8.23 7.25 17.88
N ARG A 101 8.94 8.13 18.58
CA ARG A 101 8.67 9.57 18.55
C ARG A 101 9.33 10.15 17.31
N ILE A 102 8.53 10.66 16.39
CA ILE A 102 9.01 11.19 15.12
C ILE A 102 9.65 12.56 15.37
N THR A 103 10.84 12.76 14.81
CA THR A 103 11.62 14.00 14.96
C THR A 103 11.77 14.75 13.65
N HIS A 104 11.84 14.02 12.54
CA HIS A 104 11.89 14.58 11.20
C HIS A 104 11.28 13.60 10.20
N TYR A 105 10.54 14.13 9.24
CA TYR A 105 9.82 13.33 8.26
C TYR A 105 9.72 14.06 6.90
N TYR A 106 9.38 13.30 5.88
CA TYR A 106 9.18 13.82 4.53
C TYR A 106 8.06 14.87 4.48
N ARG A 107 8.37 16.03 3.87
CA ARG A 107 7.51 17.24 3.79
C ARG A 107 7.25 17.96 5.11
N ASP A 108 8.08 17.75 6.13
CA ASP A 108 8.11 18.67 7.27
C ASP A 108 8.85 19.97 6.93
N SER A 109 8.81 20.94 7.85
CA SER A 109 9.45 22.24 7.64
C SER A 109 10.95 22.16 7.41
N LEU A 110 11.62 21.14 7.97
CA LEU A 110 13.05 20.95 7.76
C LEU A 110 13.32 20.41 6.35
N TRP A 111 12.50 19.49 5.86
CA TRP A 111 12.56 19.00 4.48
C TRP A 111 12.32 20.12 3.47
N GLU A 112 11.30 20.96 3.71
CA GLU A 112 10.94 22.11 2.85
C GLU A 112 12.00 23.21 2.85
N SER A 113 12.77 23.35 3.92
CA SER A 113 13.85 24.34 4.01
C SER A 113 15.07 24.01 3.14
N ALA A 114 15.18 22.76 2.65
CA ALA A 114 16.27 22.36 1.80
C ALA A 114 16.04 22.77 0.34
N ASP A 115 17.07 23.29 -0.30
CA ASP A 115 16.99 23.71 -1.70
C ASP A 115 16.66 22.52 -2.61
N GLY A 116 15.61 22.66 -3.41
CA GLY A 116 15.32 21.78 -4.54
C GLY A 116 14.32 20.65 -4.31
N SER A 117 13.65 20.57 -3.15
CA SER A 117 12.51 19.67 -2.87
C SER A 117 12.65 18.27 -3.49
N TYR A 118 13.83 17.67 -3.31
CA TYR A 118 14.18 16.41 -3.94
C TYR A 118 13.41 15.24 -3.31
N VAL A 119 13.04 14.25 -4.12
CA VAL A 119 12.46 12.97 -3.67
C VAL A 119 13.25 11.81 -4.28
N PRO A 120 13.41 10.68 -3.57
CA PRO A 120 14.31 9.61 -3.99
C PRO A 120 13.74 8.74 -5.11
N ASN A 121 12.42 8.52 -5.15
CA ASN A 121 11.73 7.74 -6.18
C ASN A 121 10.27 8.19 -6.33
N ALA A 122 9.58 7.64 -7.35
CA ALA A 122 8.20 7.97 -7.67
C ALA A 122 7.17 7.52 -6.63
N GLY A 123 7.57 6.69 -5.65
CA GLY A 123 6.70 6.26 -4.55
C GLY A 123 6.42 7.36 -3.53
N PHE A 124 7.19 8.46 -3.51
CA PHE A 124 6.96 9.61 -2.62
C PHE A 124 5.93 10.56 -3.23
N LEU A 125 4.66 10.40 -2.85
CA LEU A 125 3.58 11.28 -3.27
C LEU A 125 3.46 12.49 -2.34
N LYS A 126 2.44 13.31 -2.53
CA LYS A 126 2.22 14.50 -1.70
C LYS A 126 1.81 14.13 -0.26
N ASP A 127 0.86 13.21 -0.11
CA ASP A 127 0.21 12.95 1.18
C ASP A 127 0.45 11.52 1.70
N ALA A 128 1.17 10.69 0.95
CA ALA A 128 1.53 9.33 1.31
C ALA A 128 2.80 8.88 0.57
N VAL A 129 3.44 7.83 1.07
CA VAL A 129 4.56 7.13 0.42
C VAL A 129 4.16 5.68 0.21
N PHE A 130 4.42 5.18 -1.00
CA PHE A 130 4.15 3.80 -1.42
C PHE A 130 5.44 3.11 -1.86
N GLU A 131 5.31 1.84 -2.27
CA GLU A 131 6.38 1.05 -2.87
C GLU A 131 7.04 1.79 -4.05
N ASP A 132 8.33 1.51 -4.29
CA ASP A 132 9.04 2.03 -5.45
C ASP A 132 8.59 1.30 -6.74
N PRO A 133 7.97 2.00 -7.73
CA PRO A 133 7.46 1.37 -8.94
C PRO A 133 8.53 0.61 -9.76
N PHE A 134 9.80 0.99 -9.64
CA PHE A 134 10.90 0.31 -10.33
C PHE A 134 11.29 -1.02 -9.67
N LEU A 135 10.96 -1.22 -8.39
CA LEU A 135 11.22 -2.47 -7.68
C LEU A 135 10.06 -3.48 -7.82
N SER A 136 8.82 -2.99 -7.93
CA SER A 136 7.65 -3.83 -8.20
C SER A 136 7.76 -4.54 -9.56
N SER A 137 8.30 -3.85 -10.57
CA SER A 137 8.46 -4.38 -11.94
C SER A 137 9.55 -5.44 -12.08
N THR A 138 10.55 -5.45 -11.20
CA THR A 138 11.60 -6.49 -11.20
C THR A 138 11.10 -7.82 -10.62
N SER A 139 10.04 -7.78 -9.80
CA SER A 139 9.50 -8.95 -9.10
C SER A 139 8.55 -9.81 -9.95
N GLN A 140 8.21 -9.39 -11.18
CA GLN A 140 7.33 -10.13 -12.10
C GLN A 140 8.05 -10.78 -13.30
N ASN A 141 9.39 -10.69 -13.38
CA ASN A 141 10.16 -11.22 -14.52
C ASN A 141 11.04 -12.42 -14.12
N SER A 142 10.45 -13.45 -13.53
CA SER A 142 11.18 -14.66 -13.11
C SER A 142 10.79 -15.95 -13.83
N GLU A 143 10.41 -15.95 -15.12
CA GLU A 143 10.38 -17.17 -15.97
C GLU A 143 10.60 -16.72 -17.44
N THR A 144 11.72 -16.99 -18.11
CA THR A 144 11.97 -18.23 -18.87
C THR A 144 13.43 -18.22 -19.36
N CYS A 145 14.18 -19.29 -19.07
CA CYS A 145 15.50 -19.56 -19.66
C CYS A 145 15.33 -20.25 -21.02
N GLU A 146 16.24 -20.04 -21.98
CA GLU A 146 16.79 -21.05 -22.90
C GLU A 146 18.03 -20.52 -23.67
N GLY A 147 19.05 -21.37 -23.82
CA GLY A 147 20.14 -21.27 -24.82
C GLY A 147 21.48 -20.70 -24.32
N ASP A 148 22.34 -21.41 -23.59
CA ASP A 148 23.26 -22.50 -23.99
C ASP A 148 24.71 -22.04 -24.25
N ALA A 149 25.65 -22.55 -23.43
CA ALA A 149 26.89 -23.25 -23.83
C ALA A 149 28.12 -22.97 -22.94
N SER A 150 28.40 -23.94 -22.04
CA SER A 150 29.73 -24.51 -21.70
C SER A 150 30.73 -23.62 -20.90
N VAL A 151 31.52 -24.08 -19.91
CA VAL A 151 32.25 -25.33 -19.67
C VAL A 151 32.58 -25.48 -18.16
N ALA A 152 32.40 -26.72 -17.67
CA ALA A 152 33.11 -27.48 -16.61
C ALA A 152 33.74 -26.79 -15.38
N GLN A 153 33.41 -27.27 -14.17
CA GLN A 153 34.14 -28.37 -13.51
C GLN A 153 33.51 -28.78 -12.16
N GLU A 154 33.20 -30.07 -12.04
CA GLU A 154 33.42 -31.01 -10.90
C GLU A 154 33.56 -30.39 -9.49
N ASN A 155 32.89 -30.88 -8.43
CA ASN A 155 32.83 -32.28 -8.05
C ASN A 155 31.73 -32.56 -7.01
N CYS A 156 31.25 -33.80 -7.06
CA CYS A 156 30.18 -34.39 -6.26
C CYS A 156 30.66 -34.98 -4.91
N LEU A 157 29.66 -35.55 -4.22
CA LEU A 157 29.66 -36.72 -3.33
C LEU A 157 29.46 -36.38 -1.84
N ASN A 158 28.24 -36.49 -1.30
CA ASN A 158 27.45 -37.69 -0.97
C ASN A 158 27.57 -37.97 0.55
N ASN A 159 26.43 -38.17 1.21
CA ASN A 159 26.14 -39.42 1.92
C ASN A 159 24.65 -39.49 2.28
N GLU A 160 24.06 -40.61 1.87
CA GLU A 160 22.74 -41.12 2.24
C GLU A 160 22.75 -41.63 3.69
N GLU A 161 21.61 -41.60 4.38
CA GLU A 161 20.86 -42.82 4.72
C GLU A 161 19.52 -42.50 5.42
N VAL A 162 18.44 -43.04 4.83
CA VAL A 162 17.48 -44.00 5.41
C VAL A 162 16.87 -43.67 6.79
N GLY A 163 15.56 -43.71 7.04
CA GLY A 163 14.40 -44.17 6.27
C GLY A 163 13.18 -44.40 7.20
N LYS A 164 12.08 -44.88 6.59
CA LYS A 164 10.87 -45.51 7.19
C LYS A 164 9.86 -44.53 7.83
N GLY A 165 8.55 -44.52 7.56
CA GLY A 165 7.67 -45.33 6.71
C GLY A 165 6.25 -45.39 7.32
N ILE A 166 5.21 -45.33 6.46
CA ILE A 166 3.82 -45.84 6.62
C ILE A 166 2.85 -45.00 7.49
N ASP A 167 1.54 -44.84 7.27
CA ASP A 167 0.54 -44.92 6.16
C ASP A 167 -0.88 -44.74 6.84
N ILE A 168 -1.91 -44.41 6.04
CA ILE A 168 -3.37 -44.69 6.23
C ILE A 168 -4.28 -43.65 6.96
N THR A 169 -5.04 -42.93 6.11
CA THR A 169 -6.49 -42.59 6.08
C THR A 169 -7.39 -42.79 7.32
N ASP A 170 -8.35 -41.89 7.62
CA ASP A 170 -9.75 -41.90 7.08
C ASP A 170 -10.78 -41.03 7.87
N VAL A 171 -11.74 -40.46 7.13
CA VAL A 171 -13.17 -40.12 7.40
C VAL A 171 -13.67 -39.24 8.59
N ARG A 172 -14.12 -38.03 8.22
CA ARG A 172 -15.49 -37.41 8.28
C ARG A 172 -16.51 -37.77 9.39
N SER A 173 -17.16 -36.76 9.99
CA SER A 173 -18.64 -36.62 10.10
C SER A 173 -19.11 -35.28 10.70
N ASP A 174 -20.20 -34.78 10.12
CA ASP A 174 -20.99 -33.56 10.40
C ASP A 174 -21.75 -33.56 11.74
N SER A 175 -22.21 -32.38 12.21
CA SER A 175 -23.64 -32.02 12.38
C SER A 175 -23.86 -30.76 13.25
N ASP A 176 -24.50 -29.76 12.64
CA ASP A 176 -25.31 -28.63 13.19
C ASP A 176 -26.48 -29.12 14.10
N PRO A 177 -27.29 -28.31 14.88
CA PRO A 177 -28.06 -27.16 14.31
C PRO A 177 -28.69 -26.05 15.23
N VAL A 178 -29.14 -24.97 14.55
CA VAL A 178 -30.48 -24.27 14.60
C VAL A 178 -30.90 -23.27 15.71
N SER A 179 -31.37 -22.07 15.26
CA SER A 179 -32.62 -21.30 15.64
C SER A 179 -32.42 -19.76 15.81
N VAL A 180 -33.29 -18.77 15.46
CA VAL A 180 -34.71 -18.69 15.04
C VAL A 180 -35.15 -17.20 14.70
N THR A 181 -36.05 -17.04 13.69
CA THR A 181 -37.12 -16.02 13.37
C THR A 181 -36.87 -14.49 13.28
N HIS A 182 -37.18 -13.76 12.19
CA HIS A 182 -38.43 -13.37 11.46
C HIS A 182 -39.24 -12.18 12.05
N THR A 183 -39.42 -11.09 11.26
CA THR A 183 -40.71 -10.40 10.97
C THR A 183 -40.58 -9.48 9.75
N ASP A 184 -41.49 -9.66 8.78
CA ASP A 184 -41.77 -8.85 7.58
C ASP A 184 -42.74 -7.68 7.88
N VAL A 185 -42.73 -6.64 7.02
CA VAL A 185 -43.88 -6.14 6.22
C VAL A 185 -43.54 -4.79 5.53
N GLU A 186 -43.42 -4.89 4.20
CA GLU A 186 -43.87 -4.00 3.10
C GLU A 186 -43.47 -2.51 3.02
N LYS A 187 -42.65 -2.17 2.00
CA LYS A 187 -43.07 -1.18 1.00
C LYS A 187 -42.37 -1.38 -0.34
N GLU A 188 -43.20 -1.58 -1.35
CA GLU A 188 -42.91 -1.98 -2.71
C GLU A 188 -42.55 -0.77 -3.58
N ASN A 189 -41.83 -1.03 -4.68
CA ASN A 189 -41.37 -0.13 -5.77
C ASN A 189 -39.99 0.48 -5.59
N ALA A 190 -38.93 -0.20 -6.10
CA ALA A 190 -37.85 0.42 -6.89
C ALA A 190 -36.66 -0.51 -7.28
N GLU A 191 -36.77 -1.85 -7.41
CA GLU A 191 -35.53 -2.64 -7.69
C GLU A 191 -35.67 -3.74 -8.76
N GLN A 192 -36.49 -3.52 -9.79
CA GLN A 192 -36.53 -4.40 -10.97
C GLN A 192 -35.60 -3.93 -12.12
N ILE A 193 -34.51 -3.19 -11.84
CA ILE A 193 -33.60 -2.67 -12.90
C ILE A 193 -32.10 -2.87 -12.57
N ILE A 194 -31.73 -3.87 -11.75
CA ILE A 194 -30.30 -4.16 -11.46
C ILE A 194 -29.82 -5.42 -12.20
N THR A 195 -30.63 -5.99 -13.10
CA THR A 195 -30.31 -7.24 -13.82
C THR A 195 -30.08 -7.00 -15.32
N ASP A 196 -29.37 -5.92 -15.70
CA ASP A 196 -29.08 -5.65 -17.12
C ASP A 196 -27.74 -4.93 -17.39
N MET A 197 -26.72 -5.18 -16.55
CA MET A 197 -25.34 -4.73 -16.82
C MET A 197 -24.45 -5.85 -17.40
N GLY A 198 -25.06 -6.92 -17.92
CA GLY A 198 -24.38 -8.10 -18.46
C GLY A 198 -24.47 -8.33 -19.97
N GLU A 199 -25.30 -7.58 -20.72
CA GLU A 199 -25.37 -7.72 -22.18
C GLU A 199 -25.62 -6.37 -22.84
N LEU A 200 -24.56 -5.73 -23.34
CA LEU A 200 -24.70 -4.80 -24.45
C LEU A 200 -23.82 -5.25 -25.61
N LYS A 201 -24.40 -6.18 -26.38
CA LYS A 201 -24.02 -6.45 -27.76
C LYS A 201 -24.09 -5.13 -28.52
N VAL A 202 -22.93 -4.68 -28.99
CA VAL A 202 -22.78 -3.59 -29.96
C VAL A 202 -23.73 -3.84 -31.13
N ILE A 203 -24.79 -3.06 -31.23
CA ILE A 203 -25.62 -3.00 -32.43
C ILE A 203 -24.84 -2.17 -33.44
N GLY A 204 -24.07 -2.88 -34.26
CA GLY A 204 -23.53 -2.36 -35.50
C GLY A 204 -24.67 -1.99 -36.44
N ASN A 205 -24.81 -0.70 -36.67
CA ASN A 205 -25.54 -0.12 -37.79
C ASN A 205 -24.60 -0.09 -39.00
N VAL A 206 -24.57 -1.18 -39.76
CA VAL A 206 -24.05 -1.21 -41.14
C VAL A 206 -25.22 -1.30 -42.11
N SER A 207 -25.37 -0.25 -42.91
CA SER A 207 -25.79 -0.27 -44.33
C SER A 207 -25.82 1.19 -44.82
N THR A 208 -25.18 1.63 -45.90
CA THR A 208 -24.12 1.11 -46.79
C THR A 208 -23.61 2.36 -47.51
N ASP A 209 -22.31 2.67 -47.44
CA ASP A 209 -21.56 3.10 -48.62
C ASP A 209 -20.05 3.02 -48.32
N GLU A 210 -19.33 2.54 -49.32
CA GLU A 210 -17.94 2.11 -49.28
C GLU A 210 -16.96 3.16 -48.74
N SER A 211 -16.04 2.76 -47.86
CA SER A 211 -14.61 2.68 -48.16
C SER A 211 -13.79 2.33 -46.90
N ASN A 212 -12.76 1.51 -47.11
CA ASN A 212 -11.72 1.13 -46.15
C ASN A 212 -11.06 2.34 -45.48
N ILE A 213 -10.64 2.18 -44.21
CA ILE A 213 -9.26 2.30 -43.68
C ILE A 213 -9.31 2.30 -42.14
N ASP A 214 -8.30 1.68 -41.50
CA ASP A 214 -8.02 1.71 -40.05
C ASP A 214 -8.14 3.13 -39.47
N ASP A 215 -9.06 3.33 -38.51
CA ASP A 215 -9.07 4.54 -37.69
C ASP A 215 -9.15 4.16 -36.20
N GLN A 216 -8.03 4.37 -35.50
CA GLN A 216 -8.03 4.52 -34.05
C GLN A 216 -8.96 5.70 -33.74
N HIS A 217 -10.12 5.42 -33.13
CA HIS A 217 -11.03 6.45 -32.64
C HIS A 217 -10.35 7.27 -31.53
N SER A 218 -9.57 8.26 -31.91
CA SER A 218 -9.21 9.39 -31.06
C SER A 218 -10.48 10.15 -30.76
N LEU A 219 -11.11 9.85 -29.61
CA LEU A 219 -12.26 10.60 -29.12
C LEU A 219 -11.91 12.09 -29.09
N SER A 220 -12.80 12.92 -29.60
CA SER A 220 -12.62 14.37 -29.51
C SER A 220 -12.70 14.81 -28.05
N ILE A 221 -12.14 15.97 -27.73
CA ILE A 221 -12.21 16.54 -26.38
C ILE A 221 -13.68 16.75 -25.99
N GLU A 222 -14.53 17.09 -26.96
CA GLU A 222 -15.97 17.23 -26.81
C GLU A 222 -16.65 15.90 -26.42
N ASP A 223 -16.24 14.79 -27.02
CA ASP A 223 -16.77 13.45 -26.69
C ASP A 223 -16.35 13.02 -25.28
N VAL A 224 -15.10 13.30 -24.89
CA VAL A 224 -14.59 13.02 -23.54
C VAL A 224 -15.37 13.83 -22.50
N ASN A 225 -15.58 15.13 -22.76
CA ASN A 225 -16.37 15.98 -21.87
C ASN A 225 -17.82 15.50 -21.76
N ALA A 226 -18.45 15.09 -22.87
CA ALA A 226 -19.80 14.56 -22.85
C ALA A 226 -19.91 13.23 -22.06
N LEU A 227 -18.87 12.40 -22.09
CA LEU A 227 -18.79 11.18 -21.28
C LEU A 227 -18.61 11.51 -19.79
N LEU A 228 -17.74 12.48 -19.47
CA LEU A 228 -17.53 12.93 -18.09
C LEU A 228 -18.81 13.51 -17.48
N ASP A 229 -19.56 14.33 -18.23
CA ASP A 229 -20.83 14.89 -17.78
C ASP A 229 -21.85 13.79 -17.48
N LYS A 230 -21.95 12.78 -18.36
CA LYS A 230 -22.84 11.62 -18.13
C LYS A 230 -22.43 10.82 -16.90
N CYS A 231 -21.15 10.53 -16.74
CA CYS A 231 -20.62 9.81 -15.58
C CYS A 231 -20.88 10.58 -14.27
N LEU A 232 -20.68 11.90 -14.28
CA LEU A 232 -20.95 12.75 -13.12
C LEU A 232 -22.44 12.74 -12.75
N LEU A 233 -23.32 12.96 -13.74
CA LEU A 233 -24.77 12.95 -13.52
C LEU A 233 -25.26 11.59 -13.00
N GLN A 234 -24.73 10.50 -13.54
CA GLN A 234 -25.11 9.16 -13.11
C GLN A 234 -24.63 8.87 -11.69
N SER A 235 -23.41 9.30 -11.34
CA SER A 235 -22.88 9.16 -9.98
C SER A 235 -23.72 9.94 -8.98
N LEU A 236 -24.08 11.19 -9.30
CA LEU A 236 -24.95 12.01 -8.45
C LEU A 236 -26.33 11.37 -8.28
N HIS A 237 -26.92 10.84 -9.35
CA HIS A 237 -28.20 10.17 -9.31
C HIS A 237 -28.20 8.90 -8.44
N THR A 238 -27.11 8.13 -8.42
CA THR A 238 -27.02 6.92 -7.59
C THR A 238 -26.62 7.20 -6.14
N THR A 239 -25.84 8.24 -5.90
CA THR A 239 -25.19 8.48 -4.61
C THR A 239 -25.93 9.49 -3.75
N VAL A 240 -26.57 10.50 -4.35
CA VAL A 240 -27.27 11.55 -3.61
C VAL A 240 -28.75 11.18 -3.45
N LYS A 241 -29.27 11.21 -2.23
CA LYS A 241 -30.70 11.00 -1.94
C LYS A 241 -31.37 12.33 -1.62
N ASP A 242 -32.68 12.43 -1.80
CA ASP A 242 -33.45 13.66 -1.57
C ASP A 242 -33.27 14.26 -0.17
N LYS A 243 -33.01 13.41 0.82
CA LYS A 243 -32.76 13.81 2.22
C LYS A 243 -31.43 14.53 2.43
N ASP A 244 -30.51 14.41 1.48
CA ASP A 244 -29.16 15.00 1.56
C ASP A 244 -29.13 16.41 0.93
N LEU A 245 -30.28 16.90 0.45
CA LEU A 245 -30.45 18.25 -0.10
C LEU A 245 -30.99 19.23 0.96
N PRO A 246 -30.50 20.48 1.00
CA PRO A 246 -29.49 21.08 0.12
C PRO A 246 -28.05 20.79 0.56
N MET A 247 -27.19 20.38 -0.38
CA MET A 247 -25.77 20.14 -0.12
C MET A 247 -24.96 21.45 -0.11
N PRO A 248 -24.01 21.62 0.83
CA PRO A 248 -23.05 22.72 0.79
C PRO A 248 -22.23 22.68 -0.49
N GLY A 249 -21.95 23.85 -1.09
CA GLY A 249 -21.16 23.94 -2.31
C GLY A 249 -19.77 23.29 -2.18
N SER A 250 -19.20 23.24 -0.97
CA SER A 250 -17.90 22.61 -0.68
C SER A 250 -17.85 21.09 -0.89
N THR A 251 -18.99 20.42 -1.10
CA THR A 251 -19.02 18.96 -1.30
C THR A 251 -18.66 18.56 -2.75
N LEU A 252 -18.65 19.51 -3.69
CA LEU A 252 -18.45 19.26 -5.12
C LEU A 252 -17.12 19.82 -5.68
N TRP A 253 -16.24 20.38 -4.83
CA TRP A 253 -14.94 20.96 -5.22
C TRP A 253 -13.78 20.28 -4.51
#